data_AF-A0AAU9NDA4-F1
#
_entry.id   AF-A0AAU9NDA4-F1
#
_cell.length_a   1.000
_cell.length_b   1.000
_cell.length_c   1.000
_cell.angle_alpha   90.00
_cell.angle_beta   90.00
_cell.angle_gamma   90.00
#
_symmetry.space_group_name_H-M   'P 1'
#
loop_
_entity.id
_entity.type
_entity.pdbx_description
1 polymer ?
#
loop_
_entity_poly.entity_id
_entity_poly.type
_entity_poly.pdbx_seq_one_letter_code
_entity_poly.pdbx_strand_id
1 'polypeptide(L)'
;MTSILELKIDGIGGPLQVRILRKWKHDVRQYETWYLAVEKFADVIQILGQRTNQSYIESILNVSQCYNISDYSCPQLDKYKKFLENEFYIDVGLKSVIEPIPDTITIPKTWFRFVSKSHLIQLGETPPYYRGNDDTDISDYIPVPYTVPFTTKQITLAFYQRSGTAPKQMGNHLCYSY
;
A
#
# COMPACT_ATOMS: atom_id res chain seq x y z
N MET A 1 12.06 -17.32 5.24
CA MET A 1 10.83 -16.69 4.73
C MET A 1 11.07 -15.20 4.76
N THR A 2 11.16 -14.60 3.58
CA THR A 2 11.61 -13.22 3.35
C THR A 2 10.64 -12.24 3.98
N SER A 3 11.16 -11.17 4.60
CA SER A 3 10.35 -10.02 5.03
C SER A 3 10.48 -8.85 4.06
N ILE A 4 9.48 -7.95 4.02
CA ILE A 4 9.56 -6.67 3.27
C ILE A 4 10.84 -5.89 3.63
N LEU A 5 11.26 -5.91 4.90
CA LEU A 5 12.45 -5.20 5.37
C LEU A 5 13.76 -5.76 4.81
N GLU A 6 13.76 -7.00 4.32
CA GLU A 6 14.94 -7.67 3.75
C GLU A 6 15.04 -7.47 2.22
N LEU A 7 14.01 -6.87 1.61
CA LEU A 7 13.98 -6.59 0.18
C LEU A 7 14.98 -5.48 -0.17
N LYS A 8 15.63 -5.64 -1.33
CA LYS A 8 16.60 -4.68 -1.86
C LYS A 8 16.11 -4.12 -3.18
N ILE A 9 16.36 -2.83 -3.38
CA ILE A 9 16.12 -2.14 -4.65
C ILE A 9 16.89 -2.86 -5.76
N ASP A 10 16.24 -3.01 -6.92
CA ASP A 10 16.75 -3.66 -8.13
C ASP A 10 17.11 -5.15 -7.96
N GLY A 11 16.69 -5.76 -6.85
CA GLY A 11 16.80 -7.20 -6.62
C GLY A 11 15.64 -8.00 -7.23
N ILE A 12 15.91 -9.30 -7.46
CA ILE A 12 14.85 -10.29 -7.62
C ILE A 12 14.35 -10.65 -6.22
N GLY A 13 13.07 -10.44 -5.99
CA GLY A 13 12.44 -10.69 -4.70
C GLY A 13 12.22 -12.17 -4.44
N GLY A 14 12.63 -12.62 -3.26
CA GLY A 14 12.33 -13.96 -2.76
C GLY A 14 10.85 -14.12 -2.37
N PRO A 15 10.41 -15.34 -2.04
CA PRO A 15 9.03 -15.62 -1.67
C PRO A 15 8.56 -14.74 -0.50
N LEU A 16 7.43 -14.06 -0.68
CA LEU A 16 6.81 -13.15 0.28
C LEU A 16 5.33 -13.52 0.43
N GLN A 17 4.88 -13.68 1.68
CA GLN A 17 3.46 -13.91 1.97
C GLN A 17 2.77 -12.61 2.34
N VAL A 18 1.71 -12.28 1.61
CA VAL A 18 0.99 -11.02 1.78
C VAL A 18 -0.52 -11.21 1.70
N ARG A 19 -1.26 -10.28 2.32
CA ARG A 19 -2.69 -10.07 2.05
C ARG A 19 -2.86 -8.78 1.26
N ILE A 20 -3.69 -8.82 0.22
CA ILE A 20 -4.06 -7.62 -0.54
C ILE A 20 -5.12 -6.85 0.22
N LEU A 21 -4.84 -5.62 0.61
CA LEU A 21 -5.76 -4.77 1.38
C LEU A 21 -6.55 -3.80 0.51
N ARG A 22 -5.95 -3.33 -0.58
CA ARG A 22 -6.57 -2.34 -1.48
C ARG A 22 -6.07 -2.53 -2.90
N LYS A 23 -6.92 -2.18 -3.86
CA LYS A 23 -6.62 -2.05 -5.29
C LYS A 23 -7.03 -0.65 -5.75
N TRP A 24 -6.23 -0.01 -6.60
CA TRP A 24 -6.60 1.24 -7.27
C TRP A 24 -5.97 1.35 -8.66
N LYS A 25 -6.56 2.20 -9.49
CA LYS A 25 -6.04 2.62 -10.79
C LYS A 25 -5.86 4.13 -10.75
N HIS A 26 -4.89 4.63 -11.50
CA HIS A 26 -4.68 6.04 -11.66
C HIS A 26 -5.40 6.51 -12.92
N ASP A 27 -6.13 7.63 -12.85
CA ASP A 27 -6.97 8.10 -13.97
C ASP A 27 -6.14 8.40 -15.24
N VAL A 28 -4.95 8.96 -15.05
CA VAL A 28 -3.99 9.28 -16.13
C VAL A 28 -3.17 8.07 -16.59
N ARG A 29 -3.02 7.02 -15.76
CA ARG A 29 -2.17 5.86 -16.08
C ARG A 29 -3.00 4.58 -16.14
N GLN A 30 -3.78 4.51 -17.21
CA GLN A 30 -4.81 3.49 -17.40
C GLN A 30 -4.25 2.06 -17.49
N TYR A 31 -2.95 1.92 -17.82
CA TYR A 31 -2.24 0.64 -17.92
C TYR A 31 -1.48 0.23 -16.66
N GLU A 32 -1.70 0.92 -15.54
CA GLU A 32 -1.14 0.57 -14.23
C GLU A 32 -2.29 0.22 -13.28
N THR A 33 -2.15 -0.91 -12.59
CA THR A 33 -3.01 -1.27 -11.47
C THR A 33 -2.15 -1.47 -10.24
N TRP A 34 -2.46 -0.72 -9.20
CA TRP A 34 -1.71 -0.71 -7.96
C TRP A 34 -2.46 -1.42 -6.85
N TYR A 35 -1.71 -2.09 -5.99
CA TYR A 35 -2.22 -2.81 -4.84
C TYR A 35 -1.45 -2.44 -3.59
N LEU A 36 -2.15 -2.42 -2.46
CA LEU A 36 -1.57 -2.33 -1.13
C LEU A 36 -1.54 -3.72 -0.55
N ALA A 37 -0.35 -4.22 -0.24
CA ALA A 37 -0.14 -5.53 0.35
C ALA A 37 0.42 -5.39 1.76
N VAL A 38 -0.02 -6.24 2.68
CA VAL A 38 0.50 -6.32 4.06
C VAL A 38 1.11 -7.69 4.31
N GLU A 39 2.28 -7.72 4.94
CA GLU A 39 2.98 -8.94 5.33
C GLU A 39 2.60 -9.37 6.75
N LYS A 40 3.00 -10.59 7.14
CA LYS A 40 2.83 -11.13 8.51
C LYS A 40 3.42 -10.26 9.62
N PHE A 41 4.48 -9.49 9.34
CA PHE A 41 5.09 -8.57 10.30
C PHE A 41 4.44 -7.19 10.32
N ALA A 42 3.33 -7.05 9.59
CA ALA A 42 2.52 -5.84 9.51
C ALA A 42 3.18 -4.65 8.81
N ASP A 43 4.29 -4.89 8.14
CA ASP A 43 4.82 -4.01 7.12
C ASP A 43 3.95 -4.07 5.86
N VAL A 44 3.90 -2.94 5.16
CA VAL A 44 3.13 -2.78 3.94
C VAL A 44 4.02 -2.42 2.76
N ILE A 45 3.62 -2.86 1.57
CA ILE A 45 4.30 -2.55 0.33
C ILE A 45 3.29 -2.30 -0.78
N GLN A 46 3.69 -1.50 -1.76
CA GLN A 46 2.93 -1.31 -2.99
C GLN A 46 3.32 -2.38 -4.00
N ILE A 47 2.33 -2.96 -4.65
CA ILE A 47 2.52 -3.89 -5.77
C ILE A 47 1.96 -3.24 -7.04
N LEU A 48 2.72 -3.30 -8.13
CA LEU A 48 2.32 -2.83 -9.46
C LEU A 48 2.07 -4.03 -10.38
N GLY A 49 0.91 -4.04 -11.03
CA GLY A 49 0.67 -4.81 -12.26
C GLY A 49 0.55 -3.86 -13.44
N GLN A 50 1.42 -3.99 -14.45
CA GLN A 50 1.52 -3.04 -15.55
C GLN A 50 1.35 -3.64 -16.96
N ARG A 51 0.92 -2.78 -17.89
CA ARG A 51 0.91 -2.99 -19.35
C ARG A 51 0.19 -4.28 -19.77
N THR A 52 0.87 -5.14 -20.53
CA THR A 52 0.35 -6.39 -21.08
C THR A 52 -0.08 -7.38 -20.00
N ASN A 53 0.43 -7.23 -18.77
CA ASN A 53 0.16 -8.16 -17.69
C ASN A 53 -0.99 -7.68 -16.80
N GLN A 54 -1.46 -6.45 -16.97
CA GLN A 54 -2.44 -5.81 -16.10
C GLN A 54 -3.70 -6.68 -15.92
N SER A 55 -4.32 -7.12 -17.02
CA SER A 55 -5.54 -7.93 -16.97
C SER A 55 -5.35 -9.28 -16.29
N TYR A 56 -4.20 -9.92 -16.50
CA TYR A 56 -3.85 -11.19 -15.86
C TYR A 56 -3.61 -11.02 -14.36
N ILE A 57 -2.86 -9.99 -13.96
CA ILE A 57 -2.61 -9.71 -12.54
C ILE A 57 -3.92 -9.34 -11.83
N GLU A 58 -4.80 -8.59 -12.51
CA GLU A 58 -6.12 -8.25 -11.99
C GLU A 58 -7.06 -9.43 -11.80
N SER A 59 -6.96 -10.48 -12.62
CA SER A 59 -7.79 -11.68 -12.45
C SER A 59 -7.29 -12.57 -11.31
N ILE A 60 -6.02 -12.45 -10.91
CA ILE A 60 -5.41 -13.27 -9.87
C ILE A 60 -5.42 -12.57 -8.50
N LEU A 61 -4.98 -11.31 -8.44
CA LEU A 61 -4.85 -10.56 -7.19
C LEU A 61 -6.18 -9.94 -6.78
N ASN A 62 -6.85 -10.59 -5.84
CA ASN A 62 -8.12 -10.18 -5.27
C ASN A 62 -7.92 -9.54 -3.90
N VAL A 63 -8.70 -8.50 -3.62
CA VAL A 63 -8.70 -7.82 -2.33
C VAL A 63 -9.15 -8.78 -1.23
N SER A 64 -8.57 -8.64 -0.05
CA SER A 64 -8.76 -9.46 1.15
C SER A 64 -8.24 -10.90 1.05
N GLN A 65 -7.62 -11.30 -0.06
CA GLN A 65 -7.03 -12.63 -0.23
C GLN A 65 -5.54 -12.63 0.10
N CYS A 66 -5.04 -13.80 0.52
CA CYS A 66 -3.63 -14.03 0.84
C CYS A 66 -2.91 -14.73 -0.30
N TYR A 67 -1.65 -14.36 -0.52
CA TYR A 67 -0.82 -14.91 -1.60
C TYR A 67 0.60 -15.15 -1.12
N ASN A 68 1.23 -16.18 -1.69
CA ASN A 68 2.67 -16.31 -1.77
C ASN A 68 3.12 -15.76 -3.13
N ILE A 69 3.98 -14.75 -3.11
CA ILE A 69 4.49 -14.08 -4.33
C ILE A 69 6.00 -14.28 -4.40
N SER A 70 6.53 -14.73 -5.53
CA SER A 70 7.97 -14.82 -5.80
C SER A 70 8.31 -14.39 -7.23
N ASP A 71 9.61 -14.28 -7.53
CA ASP A 71 10.11 -13.96 -8.88
C ASP A 71 9.58 -12.62 -9.42
N TYR A 72 9.48 -11.65 -8.51
CA TYR A 72 9.15 -10.26 -8.79
C TYR A 72 10.41 -9.40 -8.77
N SER A 73 10.35 -8.21 -9.35
CA SER A 73 11.40 -7.19 -9.21
C SER A 73 11.02 -6.15 -8.16
N CYS A 74 12.03 -5.48 -7.59
CA CYS A 74 11.85 -4.39 -6.63
C CYS A 74 12.38 -3.06 -7.16
N PRO A 75 11.75 -2.41 -8.16
CA PRO A 75 12.25 -1.16 -8.71
C PRO A 75 12.13 -0.01 -7.71
N GLN A 76 12.98 1.00 -7.87
CA GLN A 76 12.87 2.24 -7.12
C GLN A 76 11.57 2.98 -7.44
N LEU A 77 10.92 3.51 -6.41
CA LEU A 77 9.66 4.23 -6.52
C LEU A 77 9.91 5.73 -6.75
N ASP A 78 9.34 6.25 -7.84
CA ASP A 78 9.33 7.69 -8.12
C ASP A 78 8.41 8.43 -7.13
N LYS A 79 8.80 9.66 -6.76
CA LYS A 79 8.10 10.55 -5.82
C LYS A 79 6.63 10.78 -6.20
N TYR A 80 6.29 10.77 -7.50
CA TYR A 80 4.91 10.96 -7.95
C TYR A 80 4.04 9.70 -7.86
N LYS A 81 4.65 8.52 -7.68
CA LYS A 81 3.96 7.23 -7.55
C LYS A 81 3.83 6.78 -6.09
N LYS A 82 4.19 7.66 -5.17
CA LYS A 82 4.40 7.34 -3.77
C LYS A 82 3.11 7.49 -2.96
N PHE A 83 2.51 6.35 -2.60
CA PHE A 83 1.42 6.29 -1.60
C PHE A 83 1.95 5.92 -0.20
N LEU A 84 2.97 5.06 -0.15
CA LEU A 84 3.65 4.66 1.09
C LEU A 84 5.01 5.34 1.22
N GLU A 85 5.58 5.36 2.42
CA GLU A 85 6.91 5.95 2.65
C GLU A 85 8.07 5.12 2.05
N ASN A 86 7.80 3.89 1.62
CA ASN A 86 8.79 2.99 1.03
C ASN A 86 9.47 3.62 -0.19
N GLU A 87 10.77 3.34 -0.35
CA GLU A 87 11.58 3.82 -1.47
C GLU A 87 11.46 2.96 -2.73
N PHE A 88 10.82 1.79 -2.62
CA PHE A 88 10.64 0.83 -3.69
C PHE A 88 9.24 0.20 -3.65
N TYR A 89 8.90 -0.48 -4.73
CA TYR A 89 7.66 -1.23 -4.87
C TYR A 89 7.95 -2.60 -5.49
N ILE A 90 6.98 -3.50 -5.42
CA ILE A 90 7.05 -4.81 -6.08
C ILE A 90 6.41 -4.67 -7.47
N ASP A 91 7.14 -5.05 -8.51
CA ASP A 91 6.58 -5.16 -9.86
C ASP A 91 6.35 -6.64 -10.20
N VAL A 92 5.08 -7.00 -10.40
CA VAL A 92 4.69 -8.36 -10.77
C VAL A 92 4.33 -8.45 -12.24
N GLY A 93 4.77 -9.53 -12.87
CA GLY A 93 4.49 -9.81 -14.28
C GLY A 93 4.38 -11.30 -14.57
N LEU A 94 4.45 -11.66 -15.85
CA LEU A 94 4.30 -13.06 -16.30
C LEU A 94 5.38 -14.01 -15.76
N LYS A 95 6.53 -13.49 -15.32
CA LYS A 95 7.59 -14.29 -14.70
C LYS A 95 7.38 -14.51 -13.21
N SER A 96 6.50 -13.72 -12.58
CA SER A 96 6.24 -13.80 -11.15
C SER A 96 5.33 -14.99 -10.87
N VAL A 97 5.63 -15.70 -9.78
CA VAL A 97 4.79 -16.78 -9.29
C VAL A 97 3.86 -16.18 -8.24
N ILE A 98 2.56 -16.32 -8.45
CA ILE A 98 1.51 -15.80 -7.55
C ILE A 98 0.57 -16.95 -7.21
N GLU A 99 0.71 -17.46 -5.99
CA GLU A 99 -0.06 -18.61 -5.51
C GLU A 99 -0.99 -18.17 -4.39
N PRO A 100 -2.31 -18.39 -4.52
CA PRO A 100 -3.22 -18.14 -3.41
C PRO A 100 -2.89 -19.08 -2.25
N ILE A 101 -2.87 -18.55 -1.04
CA ILE A 101 -2.69 -19.33 0.18
C ILE A 101 -3.95 -19.23 1.06
N PRO A 102 -4.21 -20.22 1.93
CA PRO A 102 -5.35 -20.16 2.84
C PRO A 102 -5.33 -18.88 3.68
N ASP A 103 -6.51 -18.37 4.02
CA ASP A 103 -6.60 -17.21 4.88
C ASP A 103 -5.99 -17.53 6.25
N THR A 104 -4.99 -16.75 6.66
CA THR A 104 -4.27 -16.98 7.92
C THR A 104 -4.58 -15.91 8.95
N ILE A 105 -4.61 -16.30 10.22
CA ILE A 105 -4.69 -15.35 11.35
C ILE A 105 -3.39 -14.55 11.53
N THR A 106 -2.30 -14.98 10.89
CA THR A 106 -0.96 -14.41 11.06
C THR A 106 -0.71 -13.20 10.17
N ILE A 107 -1.38 -13.12 9.01
CA ILE A 107 -1.32 -11.92 8.16
C ILE A 107 -2.43 -10.95 8.61
N PRO A 108 -2.16 -9.64 8.80
CA PRO A 108 -3.18 -8.67 9.23
C PRO A 108 -4.28 -8.41 8.19
N LYS A 109 -5.53 -8.25 8.63
CA LYS A 109 -6.68 -7.95 7.74
C LYS A 109 -6.82 -6.48 7.44
N THR A 110 -6.19 -5.65 8.26
CA THR A 110 -6.27 -4.19 8.19
C THR A 110 -4.91 -3.61 8.51
N TRP A 111 -4.66 -2.41 7.98
CA TRP A 111 -3.47 -1.64 8.27
C TRP A 111 -3.85 -0.16 8.40
N PHE A 112 -3.25 0.51 9.38
CA PHE A 112 -3.52 1.92 9.68
C PHE A 112 -2.21 2.68 9.81
N ARG A 113 -2.12 3.81 9.10
CA ARG A 113 -1.10 4.83 9.35
C ARG A 113 -1.68 5.87 10.30
N PHE A 114 -1.21 5.86 11.53
CA PHE A 114 -1.57 6.89 12.50
C PHE A 114 -0.75 8.15 12.21
N VAL A 115 -1.44 9.28 12.12
CA VAL A 115 -0.85 10.60 11.90
C VAL A 115 -1.33 11.51 13.02
N SER A 116 -0.43 12.31 13.59
CA SER A 116 -0.81 13.27 14.63
C SER A 116 -1.73 14.35 14.05
N LYS A 117 -2.52 15.00 14.91
CA LYS A 117 -3.37 16.13 14.49
C LYS A 117 -2.55 17.26 13.85
N SER A 118 -1.36 17.55 14.40
CA SER A 118 -0.46 18.57 13.84
C SER A 118 0.04 18.21 12.44
N HIS A 119 0.39 16.95 12.22
CA HIS A 119 0.85 16.49 10.90
C HIS A 119 -0.32 16.43 9.90
N LEU A 120 -1.55 16.11 10.34
CA LEU A 120 -2.73 16.23 9.48
C LEU A 120 -2.98 17.68 9.01
N ILE A 121 -2.79 18.67 9.90
CA ILE A 121 -2.91 20.09 9.54
C ILE A 121 -1.84 20.46 8.50
N GLN A 122 -0.59 20.06 8.72
CA GLN A 122 0.50 20.29 7.77
C GLN A 122 0.27 19.64 6.40
N LEU A 123 -0.29 18.43 6.35
CA LEU A 123 -0.63 17.78 5.08
C LEU A 123 -1.75 18.50 4.33
N GLY A 124 -2.67 19.15 5.05
CA GLY A 124 -3.72 19.98 4.46
C GLY A 124 -3.18 21.30 3.90
N GLU A 125 -2.19 21.90 4.56
CA GLU A 125 -1.57 23.17 4.15
C GLU A 125 -0.53 22.98 3.03
N THR A 126 0.25 21.90 3.08
CA THR A 126 1.28 21.57 2.10
C THR A 126 1.17 20.09 1.72
N PRO A 127 0.31 19.73 0.75
CA PRO A 127 0.21 18.35 0.32
C PRO A 127 1.54 17.92 -0.32
N PRO A 128 2.02 16.70 -0.09
CA PRO A 128 3.36 16.25 -0.53
C PRO A 128 3.59 16.27 -2.05
N TYR A 129 2.53 16.44 -2.84
CA TYR A 129 2.59 16.58 -4.30
C TYR A 129 2.77 18.03 -4.77
N TYR A 130 2.55 19.02 -3.90
CA TYR A 130 2.77 20.44 -4.17
C TYR A 130 4.12 20.86 -3.58
N ARG A 131 5.20 20.56 -4.29
CA ARG A 131 6.47 21.27 -4.08
C ARG A 131 6.62 22.30 -5.20
N GLY A 132 5.87 23.39 -5.06
CA GLY A 132 6.05 24.58 -5.89
C GLY A 132 7.38 25.23 -5.55
N ASN A 133 8.36 25.09 -6.44
CA ASN A 133 9.54 25.95 -6.53
C ASN A 133 9.90 26.28 -7.98
N ASP A 134 9.06 25.90 -8.95
CA ASP A 134 9.17 26.37 -10.32
C ASP A 134 7.94 27.23 -10.59
N ASP A 135 8.13 28.40 -11.20
CA ASP A 135 7.10 29.36 -11.63
C ASP A 135 6.19 28.77 -12.73
N THR A 136 5.59 27.61 -12.47
CA THR A 136 4.63 26.97 -13.37
C THR A 136 3.20 27.34 -12.98
N ASP A 137 2.51 27.88 -13.97
CA ASP A 137 1.14 28.36 -13.89
C ASP A 137 0.20 27.36 -13.20
N ILE A 138 -0.51 27.85 -12.18
CA ILE A 138 -1.37 27.08 -11.29
C ILE A 138 -2.64 26.60 -12.03
N SER A 139 -2.86 27.05 -13.28
CA SER A 139 -4.00 26.67 -14.11
C SER A 139 -4.04 25.19 -14.51
N ASP A 140 -2.89 24.49 -14.50
CA ASP A 140 -2.78 23.15 -15.09
C ASP A 140 -2.96 22.01 -14.08
N TYR A 141 -3.04 22.34 -12.78
CA TYR A 141 -3.26 21.36 -11.72
C TYR A 141 -4.70 21.40 -11.23
N ILE A 142 -5.55 20.52 -11.78
CA ILE A 142 -6.87 20.25 -11.20
C ILE A 142 -6.65 19.62 -9.81
N PRO A 143 -7.13 20.21 -8.71
CA PRO A 143 -7.04 19.60 -7.40
C PRO A 143 -7.85 18.30 -7.41
N VAL A 144 -7.17 17.17 -7.25
CA VAL A 144 -7.83 15.87 -7.08
C VAL A 144 -8.24 15.77 -5.61
N PRO A 145 -9.54 15.79 -5.27
CA PRO A 145 -9.94 15.61 -3.89
C PRO A 145 -9.72 14.15 -3.49
N TYR A 146 -8.60 13.85 -2.84
CA TYR A 146 -8.50 12.65 -2.01
C TYR A 146 -9.22 12.90 -0.68
N THR A 147 -10.50 13.27 -0.75
CA THR A 147 -11.42 12.98 0.36
C THR A 147 -11.60 11.47 0.38
N VAL A 148 -10.78 10.77 1.16
CA VAL A 148 -11.18 9.48 1.71
C VAL A 148 -12.43 9.75 2.54
N PRO A 149 -13.62 9.25 2.16
CA PRO A 149 -14.78 9.36 3.02
C PRO A 149 -14.60 8.32 4.11
N PHE A 150 -13.78 8.62 5.11
CA PHE A 150 -13.89 7.92 6.37
C PHE A 150 -15.24 8.35 6.95
N THR A 151 -16.27 7.54 6.72
CA THR A 151 -17.53 7.71 7.43
C THR A 151 -17.23 7.68 8.92
N THR A 152 -17.84 8.57 9.69
CA THR A 152 -17.62 8.75 11.13
C THR A 152 -17.64 7.43 11.92
N LYS A 153 -18.34 6.41 11.40
CA LYS A 153 -18.36 5.04 11.93
C LYS A 153 -17.00 4.32 11.93
N GLN A 154 -16.15 4.53 10.93
CA GLN A 154 -14.82 3.88 10.86
C GLN A 154 -13.84 4.48 11.88
N ILE A 155 -13.95 5.79 12.13
CA ILE A 155 -13.17 6.48 13.16
C ILE A 155 -13.59 5.95 14.55
N THR A 156 -14.90 5.83 14.81
CA THR A 156 -15.40 5.27 16.07
C THR A 156 -14.94 3.83 16.29
N LEU A 157 -14.87 2.99 15.25
CA LEU A 157 -14.38 1.62 15.39
C LEU A 157 -12.91 1.58 15.82
N ALA A 158 -12.04 2.42 15.24
CA ALA A 158 -10.63 2.50 15.63
C ALA A 158 -10.44 2.98 17.09
N PHE A 159 -11.33 3.86 17.58
CA PHE A 159 -11.34 4.29 18.98
C PHE A 159 -11.92 3.22 19.93
N TYR A 160 -12.97 2.49 19.52
CA TYR A 160 -13.62 1.45 20.33
C TYR A 160 -12.75 0.18 20.44
N GLN A 161 -11.95 -0.12 19.41
CA GLN A 161 -10.98 -1.22 19.43
C GLN A 161 -9.83 -0.97 20.41
N ARG A 162 -9.54 0.30 20.72
CA ARG A 162 -8.59 0.70 21.77
C ARG A 162 -9.04 0.29 23.19
N SER A 163 -10.34 0.07 23.40
CA SER A 163 -10.91 -0.32 24.70
C SER A 163 -11.19 -1.83 24.86
N GLY A 164 -11.05 -2.64 23.80
CA GLY A 164 -11.48 -4.04 23.81
C GLY A 164 -10.36 -5.09 23.82
N THR A 165 -9.24 -4.83 23.14
CA THR A 165 -8.07 -5.72 23.12
C THR A 165 -6.81 -4.89 22.95
N ALA A 166 -5.79 -5.16 23.77
CA ALA A 166 -4.53 -4.44 23.70
C ALA A 166 -3.88 -4.66 22.31
N PRO A 167 -3.59 -3.59 21.54
CA PRO A 167 -2.86 -3.74 20.30
C PRO A 167 -1.47 -4.29 20.59
N LYS A 168 -1.03 -5.29 19.82
CA LYS A 168 0.37 -5.73 19.88
C LYS A 168 1.22 -4.67 19.18
N GLN A 169 2.14 -4.08 19.94
CA GLN A 169 3.14 -3.17 19.39
C GLN A 169 4.20 -4.02 18.68
N MET A 170 4.25 -3.93 17.35
CA MET A 170 5.30 -4.52 16.53
C MET A 170 5.99 -3.37 15.80
N GLY A 171 7.10 -2.88 16.38
CA GLY A 171 7.80 -1.69 15.90
C GLY A 171 7.05 -0.37 16.17
N ASN A 172 7.16 0.59 15.25
CA ASN A 172 6.49 1.91 15.32
C ASN A 172 5.01 1.88 14.88
N HIS A 173 4.44 0.70 14.68
CA HIS A 173 3.10 0.52 14.13
C HIS A 173 2.22 -0.38 15.02
N LEU A 174 0.91 -0.10 15.01
CA LEU A 174 -0.09 -0.88 15.74
C LEU A 174 -0.98 -1.62 14.75
N CYS A 175 -1.12 -2.94 14.94
CA CYS A 175 -1.91 -3.79 14.06
C CYS A 175 -2.91 -4.61 14.88
N TYR A 176 -4.09 -4.83 14.29
CA TYR A 176 -5.17 -5.58 14.91
C TYR A 176 -5.42 -6.87 14.11
N SER A 177 -5.36 -8.01 14.81
CA SER A 177 -5.80 -9.31 14.31
C SER A 177 -7.27 -9.53 14.73
N TYR A 178 -8.17 -9.68 13.77
CA TYR A 178 -9.55 -10.14 13.98
C TYR A 178 -9.75 -11.53 13.38
#